data_AF-A0A7S3FTT5-F1
#
_entry.id   AF-A0A7S3FTT5-F1
#
_cell.length_a   1.000
_cell.length_b   1.000
_cell.length_c   1.000
_cell.angle_alpha   90.00
_cell.angle_beta   90.00
_cell.angle_gamma   90.00
#
_symmetry.space_group_name_H-M   'P 1'
#
loop_
_entity.id
_entity.type
_entity.pdbx_description
1 polymer ?
#
loop_
_entity_poly.entity_id
_entity_poly.type
_entity_poly.pdbx_seq_one_letter_code
_entity_poly.pdbx_strand_id
1 'polypeptide(L)'
;GNVVRKTIKQTVMTSVYGVTFIGARQQIQKQLKDKPVFKTNGEVYMCAQYLARITIKCIGDLFRDANSIKAWFASSAKMVARTGDPVKWVTPLGLPCVQPYLRMKNTSVVNTIIQTIKFAREAKDQPVNQQKQNTAFPPNFVHSIDSTHMMLTCVKCKEEGIVFAGVHDSYWTHAGDIDKMSSILRDQFVQ
;
A
#
# COMPACT_ATOMS: atom_id res chain seq x y z
N GLY A 1 17.34 22.51 11.01
CA GLY A 1 15.94 22.86 10.68
C GLY A 1 14.97 21.82 11.23
N ASN A 2 13.68 22.14 11.35
CA ASN A 2 12.66 21.23 11.89
C ASN A 2 12.13 20.17 10.90
N VAL A 3 12.59 20.21 9.64
CA VAL A 3 12.29 19.21 8.62
C VAL A 3 13.41 18.18 8.62
N VAL A 4 13.10 16.96 9.06
CA VAL A 4 14.03 15.82 9.08
C VAL A 4 13.41 14.65 8.32
N ARG A 5 14.21 13.63 7.94
CA ARG A 5 13.72 12.44 7.21
C ARG A 5 12.44 11.87 7.83
N LYS A 6 12.38 11.73 9.16
CA LYS A 6 11.21 11.21 9.89
C LYS A 6 9.92 12.00 9.60
N THR A 7 10.02 13.32 9.40
CA THR A 7 8.87 14.20 9.17
C THR A 7 8.15 13.88 7.86
N ILE A 8 8.88 13.51 6.81
CA ILE A 8 8.32 13.30 5.46
C ILE A 8 8.32 11.83 5.02
N LYS A 9 9.07 10.94 5.69
CA LYS A 9 9.25 9.52 5.33
C LYS A 9 7.91 8.84 5.03
N GLN A 10 6.93 8.99 5.93
CA GLN A 10 5.63 8.32 5.79
C GLN A 10 4.87 8.81 4.55
N THR A 11 4.91 10.10 4.27
CA THR A 11 4.25 10.69 3.10
C THR A 11 4.92 10.27 1.81
N VAL A 12 6.26 10.21 1.77
CA VAL A 12 6.99 9.68 0.61
C VAL A 12 6.60 8.21 0.36
N MET A 13 6.65 7.37 1.40
CA MET A 13 6.30 5.94 1.27
C MET A 13 4.84 5.72 0.86
N THR A 14 3.90 6.53 1.33
CA THR A 14 2.46 6.31 1.04
C THR A 14 1.96 6.99 -0.25
N SER A 15 2.72 7.94 -0.81
CA SER A 15 2.33 8.65 -2.03
C SER A 15 2.32 7.74 -3.26
N VAL A 16 3.31 6.85 -3.36
CA VAL A 16 3.35 5.82 -4.42
C VAL A 16 2.13 4.90 -4.35
N TYR A 17 1.58 4.67 -3.16
CA TYR A 17 0.39 3.84 -2.92
C TYR A 17 -0.96 4.56 -3.05
N GLY A 18 -0.99 5.85 -3.41
CA GLY A 18 -2.27 6.55 -3.63
C GLY A 18 -2.75 7.48 -2.51
N VAL A 19 -1.87 7.89 -1.59
CA VAL A 19 -2.26 8.87 -0.57
C VAL A 19 -2.79 10.17 -1.20
N THR A 20 -3.89 10.70 -0.67
CA THR A 20 -4.42 12.00 -1.08
C THR A 20 -3.67 13.14 -0.40
N PHE A 21 -3.83 14.37 -0.90
CA PHE A 21 -3.30 15.57 -0.25
C PHE A 21 -3.70 15.66 1.23
N ILE A 22 -4.96 15.34 1.54
CA ILE A 22 -5.49 15.36 2.91
C ILE A 22 -4.75 14.34 3.77
N GLY A 23 -4.55 13.12 3.26
CA GLY A 23 -3.82 12.07 3.97
C GLY A 23 -2.35 12.43 4.18
N ALA A 24 -1.67 12.96 3.16
CA ALA A 24 -0.29 13.45 3.27
C ALA A 24 -0.14 14.53 4.34
N ARG A 25 -1.03 15.53 4.33
CA ARG A 25 -1.05 16.60 5.35
C ARG A 25 -1.25 16.04 6.75
N GLN A 26 -2.17 15.10 6.95
CA GLN A 26 -2.42 14.48 8.25
C GLN A 26 -1.20 13.70 8.76
N GLN A 27 -0.51 12.96 7.89
CA GLN A 27 0.71 12.24 8.25
C GLN A 27 1.81 13.20 8.70
N ILE A 28 2.05 14.28 7.95
CA ILE A 28 3.03 15.31 8.33
C ILE A 28 2.61 16.01 9.62
N GLN A 29 1.33 16.37 9.76
CA GLN A 29 0.80 17.00 10.98
C GLN A 29 1.08 16.13 12.21
N LYS A 30 0.88 14.81 12.11
CA LYS A 30 1.18 13.86 13.20
C LYS A 30 2.67 13.90 13.59
N GLN A 31 3.59 14.06 12.64
CA GLN A 31 5.02 14.17 12.92
C GLN A 31 5.45 15.54 13.47
N LEU A 32 4.64 16.59 13.26
CA LEU A 32 4.92 17.95 13.72
C LEU A 32 4.28 18.27 15.08
N LYS A 33 3.19 17.59 15.44
CA LYS A 33 2.40 17.87 16.65
C LYS A 33 3.24 17.84 17.93
N ASP A 34 4.21 16.93 18.01
CA ASP A 34 5.01 16.72 19.22
C ASP A 34 6.27 17.60 19.26
N LYS A 35 6.43 18.55 18.32
CA LYS A 35 7.61 19.42 18.26
C LYS A 35 7.42 20.67 19.12
N PRO A 36 8.41 21.03 19.97
CA PRO A 36 8.30 22.16 20.91
C PRO A 36 8.26 23.54 20.25
N VAL A 37 8.54 23.62 18.94
CA VAL A 37 8.54 24.89 18.18
C VAL A 37 7.14 25.43 17.90
N PHE A 38 6.11 24.59 17.94
CA PHE A 38 4.73 25.00 17.63
C PHE A 38 3.96 25.22 18.92
N LYS A 39 3.31 26.38 19.04
CA LYS A 39 2.55 26.77 20.24
C LYS A 39 1.06 26.47 20.10
N THR A 40 0.56 26.40 18.86
CA THR A 40 -0.85 26.16 18.57
C THR A 40 -1.06 25.07 17.53
N ASN A 41 -2.21 24.38 17.62
CA ASN A 41 -2.61 23.41 16.58
C ASN A 41 -2.81 24.07 15.20
N GLY A 42 -3.13 25.36 15.16
CA GLY A 42 -3.27 26.13 13.92
C GLY A 42 -1.94 26.29 13.18
N GLU A 43 -0.87 26.62 13.89
CA GLU A 43 0.49 26.69 13.33
C GLU A 43 0.93 25.32 12.77
N VAL A 44 0.71 24.25 13.53
CA VAL A 44 1.03 22.88 13.07
C VAL A 44 0.27 22.55 11.79
N TYR A 45 -1.02 22.91 11.72
CA TYR A 45 -1.85 22.67 10.54
C TYR A 45 -1.32 23.41 9.30
N MET A 46 -1.01 24.70 9.43
CA MET A 46 -0.52 25.54 8.33
C MET A 46 0.85 25.06 7.84
N CYS A 47 1.77 24.75 8.76
CA CYS A 47 3.07 24.20 8.41
C CYS A 47 2.97 22.81 7.76
N ALA A 48 2.10 21.93 8.27
CA ALA A 48 1.85 20.63 7.66
C ALA A 48 1.27 20.75 6.26
N GLN A 49 0.37 21.71 6.03
CA GLN A 49 -0.21 22.00 4.73
C GLN A 49 0.85 22.46 3.72
N TYR A 50 1.71 23.40 4.13
CA TYR A 50 2.81 23.89 3.30
C TYR A 50 3.79 22.76 2.94
N LEU A 51 4.23 21.99 3.94
CA LEU A 51 5.15 20.88 3.73
C LEU A 51 4.53 19.76 2.88
N ALA A 52 3.24 19.46 3.04
CA ALA A 52 2.55 18.48 2.19
C ALA A 52 2.53 18.91 0.73
N ARG A 53 2.27 20.20 0.44
CA ARG A 53 2.29 20.73 -0.93
C ARG A 53 3.68 20.59 -1.57
N ILE A 54 4.72 20.99 -0.85
CA ILE A 54 6.10 20.87 -1.34
C ILE A 54 6.48 19.41 -1.54
N THR A 55 6.21 18.56 -0.55
CA THR A 55 6.56 17.13 -0.58
C THR A 55 5.91 16.44 -1.79
N ILE A 56 4.61 16.66 -2.02
CA ILE A 56 3.90 16.06 -3.15
C ILE A 56 4.41 16.60 -4.47
N LYS A 57 4.70 17.91 -4.56
CA LYS A 57 5.30 18.51 -5.77
C LYS A 57 6.63 17.83 -6.10
N CYS A 58 7.54 17.74 -5.13
CA CYS A 58 8.84 17.10 -5.31
C CYS A 58 8.72 15.62 -5.67
N ILE A 59 7.79 14.88 -5.06
CA ILE A 59 7.51 13.47 -5.41
C ILE A 59 7.00 13.36 -6.84
N GLY A 60 6.10 14.25 -7.26
CA GLY A 60 5.57 14.29 -8.62
C GLY A 60 6.67 14.45 -9.67
N ASP A 61 7.61 15.35 -9.40
CA ASP A 61 8.76 15.59 -10.27
C ASP A 61 9.74 14.40 -10.29
N LEU A 62 10.01 13.81 -9.12
CA LEU A 62 10.99 12.72 -8.96
C LEU A 62 10.49 11.36 -9.49
N PHE A 63 9.18 11.09 -9.41
CA PHE A 63 8.58 9.79 -9.71
C PHE A 63 7.58 9.86 -10.87
N ARG A 64 7.92 10.59 -11.93
CA ARG A 64 7.03 10.78 -13.09
C ARG A 64 6.57 9.46 -13.70
N ASP A 65 7.50 8.53 -13.95
CA ASP A 65 7.18 7.25 -14.59
C ASP A 65 6.32 6.36 -13.71
N ALA A 66 6.63 6.28 -12.42
CA ALA A 66 5.81 5.54 -11.46
C ALA A 66 4.39 6.11 -11.36
N ASN A 67 4.24 7.44 -11.43
CA ASN A 67 2.93 8.09 -11.48
C ASN A 67 2.17 7.75 -12.77
N SER A 68 2.84 7.69 -13.91
CA SER A 68 2.24 7.27 -15.19
C SER A 68 1.72 5.83 -15.12
N ILE A 69 2.51 4.90 -14.57
CA ILE A 69 2.10 3.49 -14.38
C ILE A 69 0.91 3.39 -13.43
N LYS A 70 0.94 4.13 -12.32
CA LYS A 70 -0.18 4.19 -11.37
C LYS A 70 -1.46 4.74 -12.00
N ALA A 71 -1.35 5.78 -12.82
CA ALA A 71 -2.49 6.33 -13.55
C ALA A 71 -3.04 5.34 -14.58
N TRP A 72 -2.16 4.60 -15.26
CA TRP A 72 -2.55 3.53 -16.16
C TRP A 72 -3.28 2.40 -15.41
N PHE A 73 -2.74 1.91 -14.29
CA PHE A 73 -3.42 0.93 -13.43
C PHE A 73 -4.81 1.41 -13.00
N ALA A 74 -4.93 2.64 -12.54
CA ALA A 74 -6.21 3.23 -12.15
C ALA A 74 -7.23 3.23 -13.30
N SER A 75 -6.78 3.57 -14.52
CA SER A 75 -7.61 3.53 -15.73
C SER A 75 -8.06 2.10 -16.06
N SER A 76 -7.13 1.14 -16.06
CA SER A 76 -7.41 -0.28 -16.32
C SER A 76 -8.41 -0.86 -15.32
N ALA A 77 -8.19 -0.64 -14.03
CA ALA A 77 -9.10 -1.09 -12.97
C ALA A 77 -10.51 -0.49 -13.12
N LYS A 78 -10.60 0.78 -13.54
CA LYS A 78 -11.89 1.44 -13.81
C LYS A 78 -12.63 0.82 -15.00
N MET A 79 -11.91 0.42 -16.06
CA MET A 79 -12.52 -0.24 -17.22
C MET A 79 -13.04 -1.63 -16.86
N VAL A 80 -12.24 -2.44 -16.15
CA VAL A 80 -12.67 -3.77 -15.67
C VAL A 80 -13.86 -3.66 -14.73
N ALA A 81 -13.82 -2.77 -13.73
CA ALA A 81 -14.92 -2.65 -12.77
C ALA A 81 -16.24 -2.15 -13.40
N ARG A 82 -16.21 -1.57 -14.61
CA ARG A 82 -17.42 -1.21 -15.37
C ARG A 82 -18.12 -2.40 -16.00
N THR A 83 -17.42 -3.52 -16.26
CA THR A 83 -18.03 -4.76 -16.76
C THR A 83 -18.83 -5.48 -15.67
N GLY A 84 -18.62 -5.09 -14.40
CA GLY A 84 -19.18 -5.78 -13.24
C GLY A 84 -18.22 -6.77 -12.59
N ASP A 85 -17.03 -6.99 -13.19
CA ASP A 85 -16.03 -7.92 -12.68
C ASP A 85 -15.00 -7.25 -11.76
N PRO A 86 -14.50 -7.96 -10.75
CA PRO A 86 -13.38 -7.47 -9.95
C PRO A 86 -12.08 -7.54 -10.77
N VAL A 87 -11.11 -6.70 -10.42
CA VAL A 87 -9.78 -6.77 -11.04
C VAL A 87 -9.08 -8.06 -10.61
N LYS A 88 -8.51 -8.78 -11.59
CA LYS A 88 -7.80 -10.04 -11.41
C LYS A 88 -6.48 -10.00 -12.18
N TRP A 89 -5.45 -10.61 -11.62
CA TRP A 89 -4.17 -10.82 -12.29
C TRP A 89 -3.51 -12.10 -11.78
N VAL A 90 -2.44 -12.53 -12.43
CA VAL A 90 -1.62 -13.66 -11.99
C VAL A 90 -0.22 -13.12 -11.74
N THR A 91 0.35 -13.47 -10.58
CA THR A 91 1.73 -13.09 -10.24
C THR A 91 2.74 -13.89 -11.06
N PRO A 92 4.02 -13.47 -11.15
CA PRO A 92 5.06 -14.26 -11.83
C PRO A 92 5.23 -15.69 -11.27
N LEU A 93 4.86 -15.92 -10.01
CA LEU A 93 4.84 -17.26 -9.39
C LEU A 93 3.60 -18.10 -9.76
N GLY A 94 2.71 -17.60 -10.61
CA GLY A 94 1.49 -18.28 -11.00
C GLY A 94 0.34 -18.15 -9.98
N LEU A 95 0.51 -17.39 -8.89
CA LEU A 95 -0.57 -17.16 -7.92
C LEU A 95 -1.64 -16.22 -8.51
N PRO A 96 -2.91 -16.65 -8.63
CA PRO A 96 -4.01 -15.76 -9.03
C PRO A 96 -4.39 -14.82 -7.89
N CYS A 97 -4.46 -13.52 -8.18
CA CYS A 97 -4.90 -12.48 -7.27
C CYS A 97 -6.24 -11.88 -7.74
N VAL A 98 -7.18 -11.71 -6.82
CA VAL A 98 -8.51 -11.13 -7.07
C VAL A 98 -8.78 -10.06 -6.03
N GLN A 99 -9.15 -8.85 -6.45
CA GLN A 99 -9.52 -7.78 -5.50
C GLN A 99 -10.93 -8.03 -4.91
N PRO A 100 -11.07 -8.24 -3.59
CA PRO A 100 -12.35 -8.58 -2.96
C PRO A 100 -13.23 -7.35 -2.68
N TYR A 101 -13.13 -6.29 -3.47
CA TYR A 101 -13.87 -5.05 -3.23
C TYR A 101 -15.25 -5.10 -3.88
N LEU A 102 -16.21 -5.63 -3.12
CA LEU A 102 -17.62 -5.67 -3.45
C LEU A 102 -18.38 -4.58 -2.68
N ARG A 103 -19.54 -4.16 -3.20
CA ARG A 103 -20.47 -3.30 -2.49
C ARG A 103 -21.26 -4.17 -1.52
N MET A 104 -21.09 -3.91 -0.23
CA MET A 104 -21.96 -4.47 0.80
C MET A 104 -23.39 -4.04 0.52
N LYS A 105 -24.23 -4.98 0.11
CA LYS A 105 -25.57 -4.64 -0.36
C LYS A 105 -26.59 -4.50 0.75
N ASN A 106 -26.42 -5.12 1.93
CA ASN A 106 -27.38 -5.02 3.02
C ASN A 106 -26.70 -5.29 4.37
N THR A 107 -26.94 -4.41 5.33
CA THR A 107 -26.72 -4.72 6.74
C THR A 107 -28.04 -5.25 7.27
N SER A 108 -28.11 -6.55 7.54
CA SER A 108 -29.25 -7.13 8.24
C SER A 108 -29.25 -6.60 9.66
N VAL A 109 -30.42 -6.16 10.10
CA VAL A 109 -30.64 -5.60 11.43
C VAL A 109 -31.52 -6.58 12.18
N VAL A 110 -31.03 -7.11 13.29
CA VAL A 110 -31.80 -7.94 14.20
C VAL A 110 -31.92 -7.19 15.52
N ASN A 111 -33.14 -6.79 15.86
CA ASN A 111 -33.43 -6.21 17.16
C ASN A 111 -33.58 -7.36 18.17
N THR A 112 -32.69 -7.39 19.17
CA THR A 112 -32.82 -8.27 20.32
C THR A 112 -33.36 -7.49 21.52
N ILE A 113 -33.69 -8.20 22.61
CA ILE A 113 -34.18 -7.58 23.86
C ILE A 113 -33.13 -6.63 24.48
N ILE A 114 -31.83 -6.88 24.23
CA ILE A 114 -30.72 -6.11 24.84
C ILE A 114 -30.20 -5.05 23.87
N GLN A 115 -30.07 -5.37 22.58
CA GLN A 115 -29.47 -4.48 21.60
C GLN A 115 -29.86 -4.81 20.15
N THR A 116 -29.68 -3.84 19.28
CA THR A 116 -29.80 -4.03 17.83
C THR A 116 -28.47 -4.50 17.23
N ILE A 117 -28.46 -5.72 16.70
CA ILE A 117 -27.30 -6.30 16.02
C ILE A 117 -27.39 -6.00 14.53
N LYS A 118 -26.34 -5.35 14.00
CA LYS A 118 -26.18 -5.05 12.59
C LYS A 118 -25.08 -5.93 12.01
N PHE A 119 -25.40 -6.81 11.07
CA PHE A 119 -24.42 -7.66 10.40
C PHE A 119 -24.51 -7.57 8.88
N ALA A 120 -23.36 -7.63 8.23
CA ALA A 120 -23.29 -7.70 6.79
C ALA A 120 -23.73 -9.10 6.33
N ARG A 121 -24.72 -9.17 5.43
CA ARG A 121 -25.04 -10.44 4.78
C ARG A 121 -24.18 -10.57 3.53
N GLU A 122 -23.27 -11.54 3.52
CA GLU A 122 -22.58 -11.92 2.30
C GLU A 122 -23.60 -12.48 1.32
N ALA A 123 -23.84 -11.76 0.22
CA ALA A 123 -24.66 -12.23 -0.88
C ALA A 123 -23.70 -12.67 -1.99
N LYS A 124 -23.98 -13.80 -2.63
CA LYS A 124 -23.12 -14.36 -3.70
C LYS A 124 -22.95 -13.39 -4.88
N ASP A 125 -23.93 -12.50 -5.12
CA ASP A 125 -23.96 -11.60 -6.29
C ASP A 125 -23.84 -10.11 -5.91
N GLN A 126 -22.91 -9.77 -5.00
CA GLN A 126 -22.66 -8.37 -4.67
C GLN A 126 -21.95 -7.65 -5.83
N PRO A 127 -22.45 -6.50 -6.30
CA PRO A 127 -21.80 -5.77 -7.39
C PRO A 127 -20.47 -5.20 -6.93
N VAL A 128 -19.52 -5.06 -7.85
CA VAL A 128 -18.19 -4.51 -7.54
C VAL A 128 -18.23 -3.07 -7.05
N ASN A 129 -17.36 -2.76 -6.09
CA ASN A 129 -17.11 -1.40 -5.66
C ASN A 129 -16.07 -0.75 -6.58
N GLN A 130 -16.54 -0.14 -7.68
CA GLN A 130 -15.68 0.48 -8.70
C GLN A 130 -14.66 1.47 -8.15
N GLN A 131 -15.04 2.28 -7.17
CA GLN A 131 -14.12 3.26 -6.57
C GLN A 131 -12.98 2.55 -5.84
N LYS A 132 -13.31 1.58 -4.98
CA LYS A 132 -12.28 0.84 -4.22
C LYS A 132 -11.40 -0.02 -5.12
N GLN A 133 -11.96 -0.70 -6.12
CA GLN A 133 -11.20 -1.46 -7.13
C GLN A 133 -10.13 -0.56 -7.77
N ASN A 134 -10.53 0.61 -8.25
CA ASN A 134 -9.62 1.58 -8.86
C ASN A 134 -8.52 2.06 -7.89
N THR A 135 -8.90 2.59 -6.72
CA THR A 135 -7.93 3.19 -5.80
C THR A 135 -6.97 2.18 -5.17
N ALA A 136 -7.40 0.92 -5.02
CA ALA A 136 -6.62 -0.12 -4.35
C ALA A 136 -5.82 -0.99 -5.34
N PHE A 137 -6.04 -0.89 -6.64
CA PHE A 137 -5.32 -1.72 -7.60
C PHE A 137 -3.81 -1.44 -7.64
N PRO A 138 -3.35 -0.17 -7.77
CA PRO A 138 -1.91 0.10 -7.76
C PRO A 138 -1.16 -0.46 -6.53
N PRO A 139 -1.60 -0.22 -5.27
CA PRO A 139 -0.89 -0.77 -4.11
C PRO A 139 -0.98 -2.29 -4.02
N ASN A 140 -2.13 -2.90 -4.33
CA ASN A 140 -2.27 -4.35 -4.26
C ASN A 140 -1.41 -5.06 -5.30
N PHE A 141 -1.26 -4.46 -6.49
CA PHE A 141 -0.39 -5.00 -7.52
C PHE A 141 1.07 -4.99 -7.07
N VAL A 142 1.57 -3.84 -6.57
CA VAL A 142 2.95 -3.72 -6.06
C VAL A 142 3.19 -4.71 -4.92
N HIS A 143 2.30 -4.80 -3.93
CA HIS A 143 2.44 -5.77 -2.84
C HIS A 143 2.45 -7.23 -3.32
N SER A 144 1.72 -7.54 -4.38
CA SER A 144 1.74 -8.89 -4.96
C SER A 144 3.09 -9.22 -5.60
N ILE A 145 3.74 -8.24 -6.23
CA ILE A 145 5.09 -8.39 -6.79
C ILE A 145 6.14 -8.45 -5.68
N ASP A 146 6.04 -7.61 -4.65
CA ASP A 146 6.95 -7.66 -3.48
C ASP A 146 6.88 -9.04 -2.80
N SER A 147 5.67 -9.58 -2.64
CA SER A 147 5.46 -10.92 -2.09
C SER A 147 6.02 -12.01 -2.99
N THR A 148 5.91 -11.82 -4.31
CA THR A 148 6.47 -12.75 -5.31
C THR A 148 7.99 -12.78 -5.21
N HIS A 149 8.63 -11.61 -5.18
CA HIS A 149 10.07 -11.50 -5.04
C HIS A 149 10.59 -12.11 -3.74
N MET A 150 9.90 -11.86 -2.62
CA MET A 150 10.21 -12.50 -1.34
C MET A 150 10.16 -14.04 -1.44
N MET A 151 9.13 -14.57 -2.11
CA MET A 151 8.95 -16.02 -2.24
C MET A 151 9.97 -16.65 -3.19
N LEU A 152 10.31 -16.00 -4.30
CA LEU A 152 11.40 -16.43 -5.20
C LEU A 152 12.74 -16.47 -4.46
N THR A 153 13.05 -15.42 -3.70
CA THR A 153 14.24 -15.34 -2.84
C THR A 153 14.25 -16.47 -1.80
N CYS A 154 13.12 -16.73 -1.14
CA CYS A 154 12.98 -17.81 -0.17
C CYS A 154 13.23 -19.19 -0.79
N VAL A 155 12.66 -19.46 -1.95
CA VAL A 155 12.87 -20.72 -2.69
C VAL A 155 14.35 -20.89 -3.02
N LYS A 156 15.01 -19.85 -3.55
CA LYS A 156 16.43 -19.91 -3.91
C LYS A 156 17.33 -20.06 -2.68
N CYS A 157 17.05 -19.35 -1.60
CA CYS A 157 17.76 -19.53 -0.32
C CYS A 157 17.64 -20.98 0.18
N LYS A 158 16.46 -21.59 0.07
CA LYS A 158 16.23 -22.98 0.48
C LYS A 158 17.04 -23.97 -0.36
N GLU A 159 17.12 -23.79 -1.69
CA GLU A 159 17.96 -24.60 -2.58
C GLU A 159 19.44 -24.53 -2.19
N GLU A 160 19.89 -23.35 -1.75
CA GLU A 160 21.27 -23.07 -1.37
C GLU A 160 21.59 -23.43 0.09
N GLY A 161 20.64 -24.04 0.82
CA GLY A 161 20.78 -24.45 2.22
C GLY A 161 20.73 -23.31 3.25
N ILE A 162 20.27 -22.12 2.85
CA ILE A 162 20.23 -20.93 3.69
C ILE A 162 18.89 -20.84 4.43
N VAL A 163 18.94 -20.68 5.76
CA VAL A 163 17.74 -20.41 6.57
C VAL A 163 17.21 -19.02 6.24
N PHE A 164 15.93 -18.92 5.86
CA PHE A 164 15.30 -17.65 5.49
C PHE A 164 14.11 -17.34 6.40
N ALA A 165 14.02 -16.09 6.85
CA ALA A 165 12.84 -15.52 7.47
C ALA A 165 12.53 -14.15 6.84
N GLY A 166 11.27 -13.90 6.49
CA GLY A 166 10.84 -12.65 5.86
C GLY A 166 9.74 -11.96 6.65
N VAL A 167 9.90 -10.65 6.86
CA VAL A 167 8.86 -9.73 7.35
C VAL A 167 8.63 -8.68 6.28
N HIS A 168 7.72 -8.97 5.35
CA HIS A 168 7.41 -8.12 4.19
C HIS A 168 8.63 -7.76 3.33
N ASP A 169 9.23 -6.58 3.55
CA ASP A 169 10.37 -6.02 2.82
C ASP A 169 11.71 -6.20 3.57
N SER A 170 11.71 -6.94 4.69
CA SER A 170 12.89 -7.23 5.50
C SER A 170 13.17 -8.73 5.55
N TYR A 171 14.37 -9.15 5.16
CA TYR A 171 14.76 -10.56 5.08
C TYR A 171 15.93 -10.87 6.03
N TRP A 172 15.82 -11.97 6.76
CA TRP A 172 16.72 -12.39 7.82
C TRP A 172 17.26 -13.79 7.54
N THR A 173 18.51 -14.01 7.94
CA THR A 173 19.21 -15.30 7.94
C THR A 173 20.27 -15.29 9.04
N HIS A 174 21.04 -16.37 9.18
CA HIS A 174 22.19 -16.41 10.09
C HIS A 174 23.30 -15.47 9.59
N ALA A 175 24.06 -14.89 10.52
CA ALA A 175 25.08 -13.89 10.20
C ALA A 175 26.12 -14.36 9.17
N GLY A 176 26.46 -15.65 9.15
CA GLY A 176 27.40 -16.24 8.19
C GLY A 176 26.89 -16.30 6.75
N ASP A 177 25.58 -16.26 6.53
CA ASP A 177 24.94 -16.43 5.22
C ASP A 177 24.49 -15.11 4.59
N ILE A 178 24.69 -13.98 5.28
CA ILE A 178 24.17 -12.66 4.87
C ILE A 178 24.69 -12.24 3.50
N ASP A 179 25.98 -12.42 3.21
CA ASP A 179 26.56 -12.02 1.93
C ASP A 179 25.99 -12.85 0.76
N LYS A 180 25.78 -14.14 0.99
CA LYS A 180 25.18 -15.06 0.02
C LYS A 180 23.71 -14.73 -0.20
N MET A 181 22.93 -14.55 0.87
CA MET A 181 21.53 -14.13 0.79
C MET A 181 21.39 -12.77 0.08
N SER A 182 22.29 -11.82 0.36
CA SER A 182 22.27 -10.49 -0.29
C SER A 182 22.51 -10.58 -1.80
N SER A 183 23.30 -11.54 -2.26
CA SER A 183 23.54 -11.79 -3.69
C SER A 183 22.30 -12.41 -4.33
N ILE A 184 21.76 -13.48 -3.71
CA ILE A 184 20.54 -14.15 -4.15
C ILE A 184 19.37 -13.16 -4.28
N LEU A 185 19.19 -12.27 -3.31
CA LEU A 185 18.13 -11.26 -3.32
C LEU A 185 18.23 -10.38 -4.59
N ARG A 186 19.43 -9.92 -4.96
CA ARG A 186 19.60 -9.07 -6.15
C ARG A 186 19.35 -9.87 -7.43
N ASP A 187 19.81 -11.12 -7.48
CA ASP A 187 19.60 -11.98 -8.64
C ASP A 187 18.12 -12.29 -8.86
N GLN A 188 17.39 -12.62 -7.79
CA GLN A 188 15.94 -12.89 -7.82
C GLN A 188 15.09 -11.63 -8.04
N PHE A 189 15.68 -10.44 -7.98
CA PHE A 189 15.00 -9.20 -8.35
C PHE A 189 15.10 -8.93 -9.87
N VAL A 190 16.15 -9.45 -10.51
CA VAL A 190 16.42 -9.22 -11.94
C VAL A 190 15.82 -10.30 -12.85
N GLN A 191 15.69 -11.54 -12.36
CA GLN A 191 15.00 -12.63 -13.06
C GLN A 191 13.52 -12.34 -13.30
#